data_AF-A0A7C3FP67-F1
#
_entry.id   AF-A0A7C3FP67-F1
#
_cell.length_a   1.000
_cell.length_b   1.000
_cell.length_c   1.000
_cell.angle_alpha   90.00
_cell.angle_beta   90.00
_cell.angle_gamma   90.00
#
_symmetry.space_group_name_H-M   'P 1'
#
loop_
_entity.id
_entity.type
_entity.pdbx_description
1 polymer ?
#
loop_
_entity_poly.entity_id
_entity_poly.type
_entity_poly.pdbx_seq_one_letter_code
_entity_poly.pdbx_strand_id
1 'polypeptide(L)' 'MGVNNKKRSSISVKWKTKDALDSLKHAGQSYDGLIQELIKFWKEKGKGGEAISR' A
#
# COMPACT_ATOMS: atom_id res chain seq x y z
N MET A 1 -28.66 5.85 7.96
CA MET A 1 -27.19 5.67 8.05
C MET A 1 -26.69 5.11 6.72
N GLY A 2 -25.84 5.82 5.99
CA GLY A 2 -25.21 5.29 4.79
C GLY A 2 -24.12 4.28 5.15
N VAL A 3 -24.33 3.01 4.85
CA VAL A 3 -23.28 1.98 4.94
C VAL A 3 -22.28 2.22 3.83
N ASN A 4 -21.13 2.81 4.17
CA ASN A 4 -19.98 2.90 3.28
C ASN A 4 -19.48 1.46 3.01
N ASN A 5 -20.02 0.81 1.98
CA ASN A 5 -19.53 -0.47 1.45
C ASN A 5 -18.16 -0.27 0.82
N LYS A 6 -17.13 -0.01 1.65
CA LYS A 6 -15.74 0.00 1.19
C LYS A 6 -15.39 -1.45 0.90
N LYS A 7 -15.47 -1.83 -0.38
CA LYS A 7 -15.15 -3.19 -0.85
C LYS A 7 -13.77 -3.55 -0.31
N ARG A 8 -13.72 -4.61 0.52
CA ARG A 8 -12.46 -5.16 1.01
C ARG A 8 -11.77 -5.89 -0.13
N SER A 9 -10.82 -5.22 -0.76
CA SER A 9 -9.95 -5.86 -1.76
C SER A 9 -9.00 -6.81 -1.05
N SER A 10 -8.91 -8.05 -1.55
CA SER A 10 -7.90 -9.01 -1.11
C SER A 10 -6.80 -9.06 -2.16
N ILE A 11 -5.54 -8.99 -1.73
CA ILE A 11 -4.38 -9.11 -2.62
C ILE A 11 -3.59 -10.33 -2.15
N SER A 12 -3.40 -11.29 -3.05
CA SER A 12 -2.51 -12.41 -2.80
C SER A 12 -1.07 -11.99 -3.11
N VAL A 13 -0.17 -12.20 -2.16
CA VAL A 13 1.27 -11.91 -2.31
C VAL A 13 2.08 -13.14 -1.94
N LYS A 14 3.28 -13.26 -2.53
CA LYS A 14 4.21 -14.32 -2.18
C LYS A 14 4.64 -14.20 -0.72
N TRP A 15 4.98 -15.31 -0.08
CA TRP A 15 5.43 -15.34 1.31
C TRP A 15 6.59 -14.39 1.58
N LYS A 16 7.61 -14.39 0.71
CA LYS A 16 8.76 -13.49 0.81
C LYS A 16 8.37 -12.00 0.79
N THR A 17 7.32 -11.64 0.06
CA THR A 17 6.81 -10.27 0.03
C THR A 17 6.09 -9.92 1.33
N LYS A 18 5.31 -10.86 1.89
CA LYS A 18 4.69 -10.67 3.21
C LYS A 18 5.74 -10.48 4.31
N ASP A 19 6.80 -11.28 4.28
CA ASP A 19 7.92 -11.20 5.22
C ASP A 19 8.64 -9.83 5.17
N ALA A 20 8.90 -9.34 3.96
CA ALA A 20 9.44 -7.99 3.76
C ALA A 20 8.48 -6.90 4.28
N LEU A 21 7.17 -7.03 4.03
CA LEU A 21 6.17 -6.11 4.56
C LEU A 21 6.11 -6.15 6.08
N ASP A 22 6.28 -7.32 6.69
CA ASP A 22 6.27 -7.47 8.15
C ASP A 22 7.46 -6.77 8.80
N SER A 23 8.64 -6.90 8.20
CA SER A 23 9.85 -6.20 8.63
C SER A 23 9.75 -4.66 8.52
N LEU A 24 8.93 -4.16 7.59
CA LEU A 24 8.69 -2.73 7.38
C LEU A 24 7.55 -2.18 8.25
N LYS A 25 6.71 -3.05 8.80
CA LYS A 25 5.50 -2.67 9.52
C LYS A 25 5.83 -2.23 10.94
N HIS A 26 5.31 -1.08 11.35
CA HIS A 26 5.41 -0.64 12.74
C HIS A 26 4.46 -1.42 13.65
N ALA A 27 4.81 -1.52 14.94
CA ALA A 27 3.94 -2.11 15.95
C ALA A 27 2.58 -1.39 15.99
N GLY A 28 1.49 -2.15 15.84
CA GLY A 28 0.12 -1.60 15.80
C GLY A 28 -0.33 -1.06 14.44
N GLN A 29 0.54 -0.98 13.44
CA GLN A 29 0.15 -0.57 12.09
C GLN A 29 -0.64 -1.69 11.37
N SER A 30 -1.54 -1.33 10.47
CA SER A 30 -2.22 -2.30 9.60
C SER A 30 -1.47 -2.44 8.27
N TYR A 31 -1.57 -3.60 7.61
CA TYR A 31 -1.00 -3.75 6.26
C TYR A 31 -1.59 -2.74 5.26
N ASP A 32 -2.88 -2.39 5.38
CA ASP A 32 -3.49 -1.35 4.55
C ASP A 32 -2.80 0.01 4.71
N GLY A 33 -2.50 0.42 5.96
CA GLY A 33 -1.77 1.66 6.24
C GLY A 33 -0.36 1.65 5.67
N LEU A 34 0.38 0.55 5.88
CA LEU A 34 1.72 0.39 5.31
C LEU A 34 1.71 0.46 3.78
N ILE A 35 0.75 -0.22 3.12
CA ILE A 35 0.61 -0.21 1.67
C ILE A 35 0.28 1.20 1.17
N GLN A 36 -0.59 1.95 1.85
CA GLN A 36 -0.90 3.33 1.47
C GLN A 36 0.33 4.24 1.57
N GLU A 37 1.14 4.10 2.62
CA GLU A 37 2.39 4.85 2.77
C GLU A 37 3.41 4.49 1.68
N LEU A 38 3.58 3.21 1.36
CA LEU A 38 4.43 2.76 0.27
C LEU A 38 3.97 3.33 -1.09
N ILE A 39 2.67 3.32 -1.37
CA ILE A 39 2.10 3.91 -2.58
C ILE A 39 2.36 5.43 -2.61
N LYS A 40 2.17 6.11 -1.48
CA LYS A 40 2.41 7.55 -1.36
C LYS A 40 3.88 7.87 -1.63
N PHE A 41 4.79 7.18 -0.95
CA PHE A 41 6.23 7.29 -1.16
C PHE A 41 6.62 7.06 -2.63
N TRP A 42 6.06 6.02 -3.25
CA TRP A 42 6.35 5.73 -4.66
C TRP A 42 5.79 6.79 -5.61
N LYS A 43 4.61 7.36 -5.34
CA LYS A 43 4.05 8.49 -6.10
C LYS A 43 4.85 9.78 -5.91
N GLU A 44 5.35 10.03 -4.71
CA GLU A 44 6.18 11.20 -4.39
C GLU A 44 7.56 11.08 -5.03
N LYS A 45 8.16 9.88 -5.02
CA LYS A 45 9.40 9.55 -5.74
C LYS A 45 9.21 9.57 -7.26
N GLY A 46 8.08 9.07 -7.76
CA GLY A 46 7.73 9.02 -9.19
C GLY A 46 7.45 10.41 -9.78
N LYS A 47 7.15 11.42 -8.97
CA LYS A 47 7.14 12.82 -9.42
C LYS A 47 8.54 13.39 -9.70
N GLY A 48 9.62 12.66 -9.38
CA GLY A 48 10.98 12.89 -9.88
C GLY A 48 11.41 11.92 -10.98
N GLY A 49 10.50 11.10 -11.51
CA GLY A 49 10.76 10.05 -12.49
C GLY A 49 9.58 9.85 -13.43
N GLU A 50 9.28 10.90 -14.17
CA GLU A 50 8.61 10.93 -15.47
C GLU A 50 7.13 10.50 -15.60
N ALA A 51 6.46 11.29 -16.43
CA ALA A 51 5.19 11.09 -17.07
C ALA A 51 4.79 9.61 -17.30
N ILE A 52 3.69 9.20 -16.68
CA ILE A 52 2.71 8.40 -17.41
C ILE A 52 1.64 9.36 -17.91
N SER A 53 2.02 10.10 -18.96
CA SER A 53 1.07 10.77 -19.84
C SER A 53 0.18 9.73 -20.51
N ARG A 54 -1.06 10.17 -20.75
CA ARG A 54 -2.04 9.57 -21.64
C ARG A 54 -1.48 9.23 -23.02
#